data_AF-A0A1Q2M6K8-F1
#
_entry.id   AF-A0A1Q2M6K8-F1
#
_cell.length_a   1.000
_cell.length_b   1.000
_cell.length_c   1.000
_cell.angle_alpha   90.00
_cell.angle_beta   90.00
_cell.angle_gamma   90.00
#
_symmetry.space_group_name_H-M   'P 1'
#
loop_
_entity.id
_entity.type
_entity.pdbx_description
1 polymer ?
#
loop_
_entity_poly.entity_id
_entity_poly.type
_entity_poly.pdbx_seq_one_letter_code
_entity_poly.pdbx_strand_id
1 'polypeptide(L)'
;MNRIFVIVSIAFLAACKANYVEISDDPAVSFYVGKKYVTTHDMEITGINLPPGYGADVDIYRLGRLYSVQHESPEIISRKIFPKGGIFTVDKVYECQNCLGSVKPRYLTVQIFGFDKSVDVPIKISIHEIESGEHVALVR
;
A
#
# COMPACT_ATOMS: atom_id res chain seq x y z
N MET A 1 27.97 -31.06 -26.35
CA MET A 1 28.23 -29.62 -26.08
C MET A 1 26.96 -28.85 -26.48
N ASN A 2 25.87 -28.74 -25.71
CA ASN A 2 25.62 -28.37 -24.30
C ASN A 2 26.03 -26.96 -23.88
N ARG A 3 25.72 -25.94 -24.72
CA ARG A 3 25.94 -24.52 -24.40
C ARG A 3 24.81 -23.55 -24.81
N ILE A 4 23.62 -24.04 -25.13
CA ILE A 4 22.51 -23.19 -25.63
C ILE A 4 21.37 -23.00 -24.60
N PHE A 5 21.45 -23.61 -23.41
CA PHE A 5 20.36 -23.55 -22.42
C PHE A 5 20.45 -22.44 -21.37
N VAL A 6 21.48 -21.57 -21.39
CA VAL A 6 21.72 -20.62 -20.29
C VAL A 6 21.12 -19.22 -20.54
N ILE A 7 20.74 -18.89 -21.78
CA ILE A 7 20.31 -17.51 -22.12
C ILE A 7 18.80 -17.29 -21.87
N VAL A 8 17.98 -18.33 -21.87
CA VAL A 8 16.51 -18.20 -21.73
C VAL A 8 16.07 -17.97 -20.27
N SER A 9 16.89 -18.35 -19.29
CA SER A 9 16.53 -18.23 -17.86
C SER A 9 16.77 -16.83 -17.26
N ILE A 10 17.55 -15.96 -17.92
CA ILE A 10 17.91 -14.63 -17.39
C ILE A 10 16.89 -13.55 -17.80
N ALA A 11 16.14 -13.76 -18.90
CA ALA A 11 15.11 -12.82 -19.36
C ALA A 11 13.80 -12.86 -18.55
N PHE A 12 13.58 -13.89 -17.73
CA PHE A 12 12.41 -14.01 -16.84
C PHE A 12 12.56 -13.25 -15.51
N LEU A 13 13.75 -12.72 -15.22
CA LEU A 13 14.03 -11.94 -14.00
C LEU A 13 13.97 -10.42 -14.23
N ALA A 14 13.62 -9.98 -15.45
CA ALA A 14 13.36 -8.57 -15.73
C ALA A 14 12.03 -8.17 -15.06
N ALA A 15 12.14 -7.74 -13.81
CA ALA A 15 11.25 -6.84 -13.08
C ALA A 15 9.82 -6.78 -13.63
N CYS A 16 8.94 -7.68 -13.15
CA CYS A 16 7.50 -7.46 -13.26
C CYS A 16 7.14 -6.21 -12.44
N LYS A 17 7.23 -5.02 -13.06
CA LYS A 17 6.73 -3.78 -12.47
C LYS A 17 5.25 -3.99 -12.13
N ALA A 18 4.92 -3.92 -10.84
CA ALA A 18 3.55 -4.11 -10.39
C ALA A 18 2.62 -3.06 -11.03
N ASN A 19 1.56 -3.53 -11.67
CA ASN A 19 0.53 -2.73 -12.30
C ASN A 19 -0.73 -2.80 -11.44
N TYR A 20 -1.17 -1.64 -10.97
CA TYR A 20 -2.35 -1.50 -10.11
C TYR A 20 -3.44 -0.75 -10.84
N VAL A 21 -4.63 -1.34 -10.88
CA VAL A 21 -5.81 -0.76 -11.52
C VAL A 21 -6.82 -0.40 -10.44
N GLU A 22 -7.46 0.76 -10.60
CA GLU A 22 -8.55 1.18 -9.74
C GLU A 22 -9.77 0.27 -9.97
N ILE A 23 -10.30 -0.29 -8.88
CA ILE A 23 -11.47 -1.17 -8.88
C ILE A 23 -12.53 -0.70 -7.88
N SER A 24 -12.59 0.61 -7.61
CA SER A 24 -13.49 1.21 -6.63
C SER A 24 -14.98 0.88 -6.87
N ASP A 25 -15.38 0.68 -8.13
CA ASP A 25 -16.75 0.37 -8.53
C ASP A 25 -17.08 -1.13 -8.52
N ASP A 26 -16.10 -2.01 -8.29
CA ASP A 26 -16.32 -3.46 -8.26
C ASP A 26 -17.17 -3.84 -7.02
N PRO A 27 -18.31 -4.54 -7.18
CA PRO A 27 -19.18 -4.94 -6.07
C PRO A 27 -18.48 -5.70 -4.94
N ALA A 28 -17.38 -6.40 -5.23
CA ALA A 28 -16.60 -7.15 -4.25
C ALA A 28 -15.79 -6.25 -3.29
N VAL A 29 -15.62 -4.96 -3.59
CA VAL A 29 -14.83 -4.02 -2.77
C VAL A 29 -15.46 -2.63 -2.62
N SER A 30 -16.50 -2.30 -3.40
CA SER A 30 -17.14 -0.98 -3.37
C SER A 30 -17.71 -0.63 -2.00
N PHE A 31 -18.04 -1.65 -1.19
CA PHE A 31 -18.49 -1.44 0.18
C PHE A 31 -17.45 -0.81 1.12
N TYR A 32 -16.16 -0.82 0.77
CA TYR A 32 -15.11 -0.10 1.50
C TYR A 32 -15.11 1.40 1.21
N VAL A 33 -15.50 1.82 0.00
CA VAL A 33 -15.41 3.21 -0.46
C VAL A 33 -16.33 4.11 0.38
N GLY A 34 -15.80 5.25 0.83
CA GLY A 34 -16.51 6.22 1.67
C GLY A 34 -16.71 5.77 3.12
N LYS A 35 -16.28 4.56 3.50
CA LYS A 35 -16.37 4.10 4.90
C LYS A 35 -15.33 4.78 5.77
N LYS A 36 -15.75 5.09 6.98
CA LYS A 36 -14.90 5.67 8.03
C LYS A 36 -14.39 4.57 8.93
N TYR A 37 -13.10 4.59 9.20
CA TYR A 37 -12.42 3.68 10.10
C TYR A 37 -11.71 4.44 11.20
N VAL A 38 -11.60 3.81 12.36
CA VAL A 38 -10.86 4.31 13.52
C VAL A 38 -9.75 3.33 13.86
N THR A 39 -8.56 3.84 14.17
CA THR A 39 -7.46 3.00 14.63
C THR A 39 -7.71 2.52 16.06
N THR A 40 -7.53 1.22 16.30
CA THR A 40 -7.66 0.60 17.63
C THR A 40 -6.34 0.60 18.39
N HIS A 41 -5.23 0.79 17.67
CA HIS A 41 -3.85 0.86 18.15
C HIS A 41 -3.11 2.01 17.46
N ASP A 42 -1.97 2.42 18.01
CA ASP A 42 -1.06 3.31 17.30
C ASP A 42 -0.56 2.63 16.03
N MET A 43 -0.56 3.38 14.92
CA MET A 43 -0.05 2.97 13.62
C MET A 43 1.03 3.95 13.15
N GLU A 44 1.73 3.62 12.08
CA GLU A 44 2.70 4.53 11.48
C GLU A 44 2.18 5.05 10.14
N ILE A 45 2.36 6.35 9.91
CA ILE A 45 2.33 6.94 8.57
C ILE A 45 3.77 7.17 8.14
N THR A 46 4.19 6.40 7.14
CA THR A 46 5.55 6.41 6.61
C THR A 46 5.55 7.04 5.22
N GLY A 47 6.32 8.10 5.02
CA GLY A 47 6.59 8.67 3.70
C GLY A 47 7.71 7.90 3.01
N ILE A 48 7.46 7.46 1.78
CA ILE A 48 8.28 6.48 1.07
C ILE A 48 8.67 7.02 -0.32
N ASN A 49 9.93 6.82 -0.72
CA ASN A 49 10.42 7.03 -2.08
C ASN A 49 10.48 5.69 -2.83
N LEU A 50 9.79 5.61 -3.97
CA LEU A 50 9.66 4.37 -4.75
C LEU A 50 10.86 4.17 -5.69
N PRO A 51 11.21 2.91 -6.04
CA PRO A 51 12.29 2.64 -6.98
C PRO A 51 12.15 3.39 -8.32
N PRO A 52 13.27 3.86 -8.92
CA PRO A 52 14.64 3.45 -8.61
C PRO A 52 15.20 4.03 -7.30
N GLY A 53 14.54 5.02 -6.68
CA GLY A 53 14.72 5.41 -5.28
C GLY A 53 16.08 6.03 -4.95
N TYR A 54 16.22 7.35 -5.09
CA TYR A 54 17.48 8.08 -4.81
C TYR A 54 17.25 9.56 -4.42
N GLY A 55 16.06 9.93 -3.93
CA GLY A 55 15.67 11.32 -3.67
C GLY A 55 15.09 11.53 -2.27
N ALA A 56 15.01 12.80 -1.85
CA ALA A 56 14.39 13.19 -0.58
C ALA A 56 12.86 13.37 -0.69
N ASP A 57 12.28 13.02 -1.84
CA ASP A 57 10.88 13.25 -2.14
C ASP A 57 10.01 12.07 -1.69
N VAL A 58 8.87 12.39 -1.09
CA VAL A 58 7.87 11.40 -0.71
C VAL A 58 6.96 11.15 -1.92
N ASP A 59 7.00 9.94 -2.49
CA ASP A 59 6.12 9.55 -3.60
C ASP A 59 4.75 9.07 -3.11
N ILE A 60 4.74 8.37 -1.97
CA ILE A 60 3.52 7.89 -1.32
C ILE A 60 3.69 7.93 0.20
N TYR A 61 2.58 8.06 0.90
CA TYR A 61 2.50 7.70 2.32
C TYR A 61 1.91 6.31 2.47
N ARG A 62 2.40 5.53 3.42
CA ARG A 62 1.83 4.25 3.83
C ARG A 62 1.34 4.36 5.28
N LEU A 63 0.07 4.02 5.49
CA LEU A 63 -0.52 3.77 6.81
C LEU A 63 -0.53 2.26 7.06
N GLY A 64 0.02 1.81 8.20
CA GLY A 64 0.07 0.38 8.52
C GLY A 64 0.91 0.09 9.76
N ARG A 65 0.89 -1.17 10.22
CA ARG A 65 1.94 -1.66 11.13
C ARG A 65 3.28 -1.79 10.40
N LEU A 66 4.36 -1.82 11.18
CA LEU A 66 5.74 -2.18 10.79
C LEU A 66 5.84 -3.64 10.31
N TYR A 67 5.04 -4.06 9.33
CA TYR A 67 5.29 -5.31 8.62
C TYR A 67 6.12 -4.99 7.38
N SER A 68 7.42 -5.19 7.55
CA SER A 68 8.42 -5.30 6.49
C SER A 68 8.05 -6.47 5.58
N VAL A 69 7.20 -6.24 4.60
CA VAL A 69 7.05 -7.17 3.48
C VAL A 69 8.09 -6.74 2.44
N GLN A 70 9.23 -7.42 2.54
CA GLN A 70 10.31 -7.44 1.57
C GLN A 70 9.73 -7.69 0.18
N HIS A 71 10.11 -6.87 -0.80
CA HIS A 71 10.53 -7.30 -2.14
C HIS A 71 11.17 -6.12 -2.89
N GLU A 72 10.84 -4.89 -2.48
CA GLU A 72 11.62 -3.69 -2.71
C GLU A 72 11.63 -3.00 -1.33
N SER A 73 12.79 -2.61 -0.79
CA SER A 73 12.82 -1.80 0.44
C SER A 73 12.83 -0.35 -0.01
N PRO A 74 11.67 0.28 -0.24
CA PRO A 74 11.65 1.66 -0.67
C PRO A 74 12.21 2.53 0.46
N GLU A 75 12.87 3.62 0.09
CA GLU A 75 13.56 4.46 1.06
C GLU A 75 12.54 5.18 1.94
N ILE A 76 12.72 5.10 3.26
CA ILE A 76 11.85 5.78 4.23
C ILE A 76 12.37 7.20 4.42
N ILE A 77 11.58 8.17 3.96
CA ILE A 77 11.92 9.60 4.02
C ILE A 77 11.39 10.24 5.31
N SER A 78 10.19 9.83 5.75
CA SER A 78 9.59 10.35 6.97
C SER A 78 8.77 9.30 7.69
N ARG A 79 8.64 9.45 9.00
CA ARG A 79 7.80 8.60 9.85
C ARG A 79 7.08 9.47 10.88
N LYS A 80 5.77 9.26 11.00
CA LYS A 80 4.93 9.89 12.02
C LYS A 80 4.03 8.83 12.64
N ILE A 81 3.74 8.99 13.92
CA ILE A 81 2.75 8.15 14.60
C ILE A 81 1.36 8.64 14.21
N PHE A 82 0.51 7.71 13.79
CA PHE A 82 -0.92 7.91 13.67
C PHE A 82 -1.58 7.30 14.91
N PRO A 83 -2.05 8.13 15.84
CA PRO A 83 -2.43 7.65 17.16
C PRO A 83 -3.65 6.75 17.12
N LYS A 84 -3.77 5.89 18.12
CA LYS A 84 -5.02 5.21 18.47
C LYS A 84 -6.17 6.23 18.54
N GLY A 85 -7.31 5.87 17.96
CA GLY A 85 -8.47 6.75 17.85
C GLY A 85 -8.42 7.68 16.64
N GLY A 86 -7.35 7.64 15.84
CA GLY A 86 -7.25 8.36 14.57
C GLY A 86 -8.28 7.86 13.58
N ILE A 87 -8.93 8.79 12.88
CA ILE A 87 -10.01 8.50 11.93
C ILE A 87 -9.53 8.73 10.49
N PHE A 88 -9.88 7.81 9.62
CA PHE A 88 -9.66 7.94 8.18
C PHE A 88 -10.86 7.45 7.38
N THR A 89 -11.01 7.98 6.17
CA THR A 89 -12.03 7.56 5.20
C THR A 89 -11.36 6.90 4.02
N VAL A 90 -11.91 5.81 3.52
CA VAL A 90 -11.47 5.19 2.27
C VAL A 90 -11.95 6.00 1.08
N ASP A 91 -11.03 6.36 0.19
CA ASP A 91 -11.32 7.11 -1.05
C ASP A 91 -11.45 6.16 -2.25
N LYS A 92 -10.40 5.37 -2.53
CA LYS A 92 -10.36 4.46 -3.69
C LYS A 92 -9.72 3.12 -3.36
N VAL A 93 -10.08 2.09 -4.13
CA VAL A 93 -9.52 0.73 -4.03
C VAL A 93 -8.74 0.39 -5.29
N TYR A 94 -7.55 -0.20 -5.12
CA TYR A 94 -6.69 -0.63 -6.22
C TYR A 94 -6.30 -2.09 -6.06
N GLU A 95 -6.22 -2.82 -7.18
CA GLU A 95 -5.80 -4.22 -7.23
C GLU A 95 -4.63 -4.40 -8.19
N CYS A 96 -3.65 -5.20 -7.77
CA CYS A 96 -2.54 -5.57 -8.62
C CYS A 96 -2.98 -6.59 -9.70
N GLN A 97 -2.79 -6.24 -10.97
CA GLN A 97 -3.21 -7.09 -12.08
C GLN A 97 -2.16 -8.12 -12.51
N ASN A 98 -0.88 -7.85 -12.24
CA ASN A 98 0.24 -8.69 -12.67
C ASN A 98 1.13 -9.17 -11.50
N CYS A 99 0.64 -9.07 -10.26
CA CYS A 99 1.33 -9.66 -9.11
C CYS A 99 1.18 -11.17 -9.11
N LEU A 100 2.24 -11.88 -8.74
CA LEU A 100 2.24 -13.33 -8.61
C LEU A 100 1.44 -13.75 -7.36
N GLY A 101 0.69 -14.85 -7.48
CA GLY A 101 -0.09 -15.43 -6.38
C GLY A 101 -1.56 -15.65 -6.74
N SER A 102 -2.22 -16.56 -6.01
CA SER A 102 -3.66 -16.83 -6.17
C SER A 102 -4.54 -15.70 -5.64
N VAL A 103 -4.00 -14.89 -4.73
CA VAL A 103 -4.67 -13.71 -4.18
C VAL A 103 -3.95 -12.47 -4.68
N LYS A 104 -4.65 -11.62 -5.43
CA LYS A 104 -4.12 -10.36 -5.93
C LYS A 104 -4.04 -9.36 -4.77
N PRO A 105 -2.85 -8.77 -4.48
CA PRO A 105 -2.73 -7.74 -3.47
C PRO A 105 -3.60 -6.52 -3.79
N ARG A 106 -4.27 -5.99 -2.77
CA ARG A 106 -5.10 -4.78 -2.87
C ARG A 106 -4.65 -3.74 -1.86
N TYR A 107 -4.70 -2.48 -2.26
CA TYR A 107 -4.50 -1.35 -1.37
C TYR A 107 -5.63 -0.33 -1.54
N LEU A 108 -5.87 0.44 -0.49
CA LEU A 108 -6.82 1.53 -0.47
C LEU A 108 -6.06 2.84 -0.35
N THR A 109 -6.55 3.86 -1.02
CA THR A 109 -6.16 5.25 -0.70
C THR A 109 -7.11 5.80 0.34
N VAL A 110 -6.57 6.54 1.30
CA VAL A 110 -7.33 7.05 2.44
C VAL A 110 -7.12 8.55 2.65
N GLN A 111 -8.17 9.19 3.12
CA GLN A 111 -8.16 10.56 3.60
C GLN A 111 -8.08 10.53 5.13
N ILE A 112 -7.05 11.14 5.69
CA ILE A 112 -6.84 11.23 7.15
C ILE A 112 -7.12 12.65 7.60
N PHE A 113 -8.01 12.81 8.58
CA PHE A 113 -8.29 14.12 9.16
C PHE A 113 -7.23 14.46 10.22
N GLY A 114 -6.67 15.68 10.14
CA GLY A 114 -5.68 16.15 11.12
C GLY A 114 -4.26 15.61 10.92
N PHE A 115 -3.97 14.97 9.79
CA PHE A 115 -2.60 14.62 9.41
C PHE A 115 -2.04 15.63 8.43
N ASP A 116 -1.04 16.40 8.89
CA ASP A 116 -0.32 17.34 8.04
C ASP A 116 0.76 16.62 7.22
N LYS A 117 0.52 16.53 5.90
CA LYS A 117 1.44 15.94 4.94
C LYS A 117 2.48 16.99 4.52
N SER A 118 3.75 16.61 4.43
CA SER A 118 4.76 17.50 3.86
C SER A 118 4.64 17.67 2.35
N VAL A 119 3.93 16.76 1.67
CA VAL A 119 3.72 16.73 0.20
C VAL A 119 2.33 16.18 -0.09
N ASP A 120 1.64 16.72 -1.10
CA ASP A 120 0.32 16.25 -1.51
C ASP A 120 0.39 14.98 -2.36
N VAL A 121 0.64 13.86 -1.69
CA VAL A 121 0.65 12.51 -2.29
C VAL A 121 -0.33 11.58 -1.54
N PRO A 122 -0.84 10.51 -2.19
CA PRO A 122 -1.82 9.63 -1.58
C PRO A 122 -1.27 8.90 -0.35
N ILE A 123 -2.14 8.70 0.65
CA ILE A 123 -1.88 7.80 1.77
C ILE A 123 -2.51 6.46 1.42
N LYS A 124 -1.71 5.39 1.43
CA LYS A 124 -2.12 4.03 1.09
C LYS A 124 -2.16 3.15 2.34
N ILE A 125 -3.16 2.28 2.43
CA ILE A 125 -3.26 1.22 3.45
C ILE A 125 -3.52 -0.11 2.74
N SER A 126 -2.95 -1.21 3.25
CA SER A 126 -3.27 -2.55 2.75
C SER A 126 -4.71 -2.91 3.12
N ILE A 127 -5.45 -3.56 2.22
CA ILE A 127 -6.82 -4.05 2.54
C ILE A 127 -6.81 -5.02 3.72
N HIS A 128 -5.71 -5.76 3.88
CA HIS A 128 -5.53 -6.71 4.97
C HIS A 128 -5.59 -6.04 6.36
N GLU A 129 -5.14 -4.79 6.47
CA GLU A 129 -5.24 -4.05 7.74
C GLU A 129 -6.71 -3.84 8.13
N ILE A 130 -7.60 -3.64 7.15
CA ILE A 130 -9.04 -3.50 7.37
C ILE A 130 -9.69 -4.86 7.63
N GLU A 131 -9.38 -5.86 6.81
CA GLU A 131 -10.00 -7.20 6.87
C GLU A 131 -9.62 -7.99 8.13
N SER A 132 -8.41 -7.80 8.64
CA SER A 132 -7.97 -8.44 9.89
C SER A 132 -8.71 -7.90 11.12
N GLY A 133 -9.18 -6.64 11.08
CA GLY A 133 -9.80 -5.96 12.20
C GLY A 133 -8.89 -5.75 13.42
N GLU A 134 -7.58 -6.03 13.30
CA GLU A 134 -6.65 -5.98 14.42
C GLU A 134 -6.32 -4.52 14.80
N HIS A 135 -6.05 -3.68 13.79
CA HIS A 135 -5.55 -2.31 13.98
C HIS A 135 -6.57 -1.23 13.66
N VAL A 136 -7.65 -1.57 12.96
CA VAL A 136 -8.68 -0.63 12.56
C VAL A 136 -10.06 -1.25 12.74
N ALA A 137 -11.02 -0.41 13.10
CA ALA A 137 -12.41 -0.80 13.26
C ALA A 137 -13.31 0.14 12.45
N LEU A 138 -14.41 -0.39 11.91
CA LEU A 138 -15.42 0.41 11.22
C LEU A 138 -16.12 1.34 12.22
N VAL A 139 -16.17 2.63 11.91
CA VAL A 139 -16.97 3.61 12.65
C VAL A 139 -18.43 3.41 12.26
N ARG A 140 -19.27 3.10 13.25
CA ARG A 140 -20.72 2.93 13.08
C ARG A 140 -21.44 4.26 13.09
#